data_AF-A0A2M7B450-F1
#
_entry.id   AF-A0A2M7B450-F1
#
_cell.length_a   1.000
_cell.length_b   1.000
_cell.length_c   1.000
_cell.angle_alpha   90.00
_cell.angle_beta   90.00
_cell.angle_gamma   90.00
#
_symmetry.space_group_name_H-M   'P 1'
#
loop_
_entity.id
_entity.type
_entity.pdbx_description
1 polymer ?
#
loop_
_entity_poly.entity_id
_entity_poly.type
_entity_poly.pdbx_seq_one_letter_code
_entity_poly.pdbx_strand_id
1 'polypeptide(L)'
;MDTKTLHILEYPKILARLADFCDFSASAELARDLSPTPDFDEAFERLAETGEARKLLSTQDLTIGGAHDIREHVDLAARGGVLEPKELLDVHNTLIATRNLRRNLEKQANDFPRLAELALRLPAPQGLVEAISRTVSESGEVLDSASDKLAGIRREVRVAHDRLLTRLQRYLTDPGTASKLQEALITQRDGRYVIPLRAEFKGQIKSIIHDQSSTGATL
;
A
#
# COMPACT_ATOMS: atom_id res chain seq x y z
N MET A 1 -16.14 39.74 8.29
CA MET A 1 -17.37 39.95 7.50
C MET A 1 -18.45 39.01 8.01
N ASP A 2 -19.72 39.40 7.99
CA ASP A 2 -20.82 38.53 8.43
C ASP A 2 -21.19 37.48 7.35
N THR A 3 -21.79 36.37 7.79
CA THR A 3 -22.14 35.22 6.94
C THR A 3 -23.11 35.59 5.81
N LYS A 4 -24.02 36.55 6.03
CA LYS A 4 -25.01 36.96 5.02
C LYS A 4 -24.33 37.69 3.87
N THR A 5 -23.36 38.55 4.17
CA THR A 5 -22.54 39.23 3.16
C THR A 5 -21.75 38.23 2.31
N LEU A 6 -21.11 37.23 2.93
CA LEU A 6 -20.36 36.20 2.18
C LEU A 6 -21.26 35.38 1.24
N HIS A 7 -22.50 35.10 1.63
CA HIS A 7 -23.46 34.41 0.76
C HIS A 7 -23.89 35.29 -0.42
N ILE A 8 -24.16 36.59 -0.19
CA ILE A 8 -24.54 37.54 -1.25
C ILE A 8 -23.41 37.68 -2.29
N LEU A 9 -22.15 37.68 -1.84
CA LEU A 9 -20.97 37.75 -2.70
C LEU A 9 -20.61 36.41 -3.36
N GLU A 10 -21.44 35.38 -3.16
CA GLU A 10 -21.20 34.03 -3.67
C GLU A 10 -19.85 33.41 -3.26
N TYR A 11 -19.28 33.86 -2.14
CA TYR A 11 -17.98 33.43 -1.67
C TYR A 11 -17.86 31.90 -1.52
N PRO A 12 -18.88 31.17 -1.00
CA PRO A 12 -18.83 29.70 -0.97
C PRO A 12 -18.65 29.05 -2.36
N LYS A 13 -19.16 29.66 -3.44
CA LYS A 13 -18.96 29.13 -4.80
C LYS A 13 -17.51 29.31 -5.26
N ILE A 14 -16.85 30.39 -4.83
CA ILE A 14 -15.43 30.64 -5.09
C ILE A 14 -14.58 29.60 -4.37
N LEU A 15 -14.87 29.34 -3.09
CA LEU A 15 -14.16 28.32 -2.31
C LEU A 15 -14.35 26.92 -2.87
N ALA A 16 -15.57 26.57 -3.32
CA ALA A 16 -15.83 25.31 -3.98
C ALA A 16 -14.97 25.14 -5.25
N ARG A 17 -14.90 26.16 -6.11
CA ARG A 17 -14.04 26.14 -7.29
C ARG A 17 -12.56 26.02 -6.93
N LEU A 18 -12.10 26.70 -5.88
CA LEU A 18 -10.72 26.57 -5.40
C LEU A 18 -10.41 25.14 -4.93
N ALA A 19 -11.34 24.53 -4.19
CA ALA A 19 -11.19 23.17 -3.70
C ALA A 19 -11.13 22.14 -4.85
N ASP A 20 -11.79 22.40 -5.98
CA ASP A 20 -11.72 21.54 -7.18
C ASP A 20 -10.33 21.55 -7.85
N PHE A 21 -9.50 22.56 -7.57
CA PHE A 21 -8.10 22.63 -8.04
C PHE A 21 -7.10 22.02 -7.04
N CYS A 22 -7.55 21.48 -5.90
CA CYS A 22 -6.67 20.90 -4.89
C CYS A 22 -6.41 19.41 -5.17
N ASP A 23 -5.14 19.03 -5.28
CA ASP A 23 -4.72 17.61 -5.48
C ASP A 23 -4.78 16.75 -4.21
N PHE A 24 -5.08 17.35 -3.05
CA PHE A 24 -5.08 16.68 -1.75
C PHE A 24 -6.35 16.98 -0.96
N SER A 25 -6.93 15.97 -0.33
CA SER A 25 -8.17 16.10 0.45
C SER A 25 -8.05 17.16 1.56
N ALA A 26 -6.95 17.18 2.31
CA ALA A 26 -6.75 18.17 3.37
C ALA A 26 -6.60 19.59 2.80
N SER A 27 -6.00 19.75 1.62
CA SER A 27 -5.94 21.05 0.93
C SER A 27 -7.31 21.51 0.47
N ALA A 28 -8.14 20.59 -0.04
CA ALA A 28 -9.51 20.90 -0.44
C ALA A 28 -10.39 21.28 0.77
N GLU A 29 -10.17 20.67 1.93
CA GLU A 29 -10.81 21.02 3.19
C GLU A 29 -10.39 22.42 3.65
N LEU A 30 -9.08 22.72 3.68
CA LEU A 30 -8.56 24.05 3.98
C LEU A 30 -9.08 25.13 3.03
N ALA A 31 -9.23 24.82 1.74
CA ALA A 31 -9.79 25.72 0.75
C ALA A 31 -11.27 26.05 1.04
N ARG A 32 -12.07 25.08 1.47
CA ARG A 32 -13.49 25.28 1.82
C ARG A 32 -13.68 26.06 3.12
N ASP A 33 -12.75 25.90 4.06
CA ASP A 33 -12.78 26.57 5.36
C ASP A 33 -12.12 27.96 5.35
N LEU A 34 -11.59 28.39 4.20
CA LEU A 34 -10.91 29.67 4.08
C LEU A 34 -11.88 30.84 4.32
N SER A 35 -11.51 31.73 5.25
CA SER A 35 -12.24 32.97 5.51
C SER A 35 -11.37 34.21 5.21
N PRO A 36 -11.97 35.33 4.78
CA PRO A 36 -11.26 36.60 4.65
C PRO A 36 -10.69 37.04 6.00
N THR A 37 -9.41 37.41 6.02
CA THR A 37 -8.77 37.98 7.20
C THR A 37 -8.96 39.51 7.22
N PRO A 38 -9.26 40.12 8.38
CA PRO A 38 -9.25 41.57 8.55
C PRO A 38 -7.83 42.11 8.82
N ASP A 39 -6.84 41.24 9.04
CA ASP A 39 -5.47 41.61 9.34
C ASP A 39 -4.69 41.86 8.03
N PHE A 40 -4.13 43.07 7.91
CA PHE A 40 -3.37 43.46 6.73
C PHE A 40 -2.08 42.66 6.56
N ASP A 41 -1.35 42.41 7.65
CA ASP A 41 -0.07 41.71 7.60
C ASP A 41 -0.31 40.25 7.22
N GLU A 42 -1.36 39.62 7.79
CA GLU A 42 -1.75 38.27 7.40
C GLU A 42 -2.19 38.19 5.92
N ALA A 43 -2.96 39.17 5.43
CA ALA A 43 -3.37 39.23 4.03
C ALA A 43 -2.18 39.39 3.09
N PHE A 44 -1.23 40.25 3.44
CA PHE A 44 -0.01 40.49 2.68
C PHE A 44 0.86 39.23 2.59
N GLU A 45 1.04 38.53 3.71
CA GLU A 45 1.81 37.29 3.79
C GLU A 45 1.18 36.19 2.92
N ARG A 46 -0.12 35.93 3.07
CA ARG A 46 -0.84 34.93 2.24
C ARG A 46 -0.76 35.24 0.74
N LEU A 47 -0.86 36.52 0.36
CA LEU A 47 -0.73 36.94 -1.03
C LEU A 47 0.69 36.75 -1.56
N ALA A 48 1.71 37.02 -0.74
CA ALA A 48 3.10 36.83 -1.11
C ALA A 48 3.44 35.33 -1.30
N GLU A 49 2.98 34.47 -0.39
CA GLU A 49 3.09 33.00 -0.54
C GLU A 49 2.40 32.52 -1.82
N THR A 50 1.18 33.00 -2.09
CA THR A 50 0.44 32.68 -3.32
C THR A 50 1.19 33.16 -4.57
N GLY A 51 1.82 34.33 -4.51
CA GLY A 51 2.63 34.87 -5.59
C GLY A 51 3.85 34.00 -5.92
N GLU A 52 4.56 33.53 -4.88
CA GLU A 52 5.64 32.56 -5.03
C GLU A 52 5.14 31.24 -5.62
N ALA A 53 4.06 30.67 -5.08
CA ALA A 53 3.49 29.40 -5.54
C ALA A 53 3.08 29.46 -7.01
N ARG A 54 2.41 30.55 -7.44
CA ARG A 54 2.05 30.76 -8.85
C ARG A 54 3.28 30.83 -9.75
N LYS A 55 4.33 31.55 -9.32
CA LYS A 55 5.58 31.64 -10.09
C LYS A 55 6.27 30.28 -10.20
N LEU A 56 6.34 29.53 -9.11
CA LEU A 56 6.91 28.19 -9.08
C LEU A 56 6.17 27.26 -10.05
N LEU A 57 4.84 27.16 -9.95
CA LEU A 57 4.00 26.35 -10.84
C LEU A 57 4.06 26.79 -12.31
N SER A 58 4.35 28.07 -12.59
CA SER A 58 4.51 28.55 -13.97
C SER A 58 5.87 28.20 -14.61
N THR A 59 6.85 27.84 -13.79
CA THR A 59 8.23 27.60 -14.24
C THR A 59 8.65 26.14 -14.09
N GLN A 60 7.96 25.38 -13.24
CA GLN A 60 8.28 24.00 -12.91
C GLN A 60 7.01 23.17 -12.74
N ASP A 61 7.11 21.90 -13.09
CA ASP A 61 6.08 20.91 -12.80
C ASP A 61 6.31 20.36 -11.38
N LEU A 62 5.83 21.11 -10.39
CA LEU A 62 5.90 20.71 -8.98
C LEU A 62 4.64 19.92 -8.62
N THR A 63 4.84 18.75 -8.04
CA THR A 63 3.76 17.89 -7.53
C THR A 63 4.00 17.54 -6.06
N ILE A 64 2.91 17.30 -5.33
CA ILE A 64 2.93 16.66 -4.01
C ILE A 64 3.15 15.14 -4.09
N GLY A 65 3.32 14.57 -5.30
CA GLY A 65 3.64 13.17 -5.52
C GLY A 65 2.53 12.21 -5.09
N GLY A 66 2.90 10.99 -4.72
CA GLY A 66 1.97 9.96 -4.22
C GLY A 66 1.54 10.15 -2.76
N ALA A 67 1.32 11.40 -2.32
CA ALA A 67 0.83 11.67 -0.98
C ALA A 67 -0.65 11.27 -0.84
N HIS A 68 -0.98 10.64 0.28
CA HIS A 68 -2.33 10.19 0.61
C HIS A 68 -2.77 10.79 1.95
N ASP A 69 -4.07 10.92 2.16
CA ASP A 69 -4.60 11.38 3.45
C ASP A 69 -4.47 10.25 4.47
N ILE A 70 -3.48 10.40 5.35
CA ILE A 70 -3.16 9.38 6.35
C ILE A 70 -3.70 9.71 7.74
N ARG A 71 -4.54 10.74 7.89
CA ARG A 71 -5.06 11.16 9.21
C ARG A 71 -5.77 10.01 9.94
N GLU A 72 -6.68 9.32 9.25
CA GLU A 72 -7.39 8.17 9.81
C GLU A 72 -6.45 7.02 10.17
N HIS A 73 -5.46 6.72 9.32
CA HIS A 73 -4.46 5.69 9.57
C HIS A 73 -3.61 6.01 10.81
N VAL A 74 -3.16 7.27 10.93
CA VAL A 74 -2.37 7.74 12.08
C VAL A 74 -3.21 7.70 13.35
N ASP A 75 -4.48 8.13 13.29
CA ASP A 75 -5.38 8.12 14.44
C ASP A 75 -5.74 6.69 14.90
N LEU A 76 -5.87 5.75 13.95
CA LEU A 76 -6.05 4.33 14.27
C LEU A 76 -4.80 3.77 14.95
N ALA A 77 -3.62 4.00 14.39
CA ALA A 77 -2.35 3.55 14.96
C ALA A 77 -2.08 4.15 16.34
N ALA A 78 -2.39 5.43 16.55
CA ALA A 78 -2.26 6.11 17.84
C ALA A 78 -3.12 5.47 18.95
N ARG A 79 -4.24 4.85 18.57
CA ARG A 79 -5.14 4.10 19.47
C ARG A 79 -4.75 2.64 19.62
N GLY A 80 -3.61 2.22 19.07
CA GLY A 80 -3.12 0.84 19.09
C GLY A 80 -3.77 -0.08 18.05
N GLY A 81 -4.46 0.49 17.07
CA GLY A 81 -4.98 -0.26 15.93
C GLY A 81 -3.86 -0.76 15.02
N VAL A 82 -4.17 -1.82 14.26
CA VAL A 82 -3.24 -2.42 13.29
C VAL A 82 -3.59 -1.89 11.90
N LEU A 83 -2.56 -1.42 11.19
CA LEU A 83 -2.69 -1.00 9.80
C LEU A 83 -2.46 -2.18 8.85
N GLU A 84 -3.26 -2.23 7.80
CA GLU A 84 -3.10 -3.15 6.69
C GLU A 84 -1.89 -2.75 5.82
N PRO A 85 -1.30 -3.67 5.04
CA PRO A 85 -0.11 -3.39 4.23
C PRO A 85 -0.25 -2.20 3.29
N LYS A 86 -1.44 -2.00 2.68
CA LYS A 86 -1.71 -0.87 1.79
C LYS A 86 -1.71 0.46 2.53
N GLU A 87 -2.31 0.48 3.72
CA GLU A 87 -2.36 1.67 4.58
C GLU A 87 -0.95 2.08 5.04
N LEU A 88 -0.08 1.09 5.33
CA LEU A 88 1.34 1.34 5.59
C LEU A 88 2.06 1.92 4.36
N LEU A 89 1.73 1.45 3.15
CA LEU A 89 2.30 2.02 1.93
C LEU A 89 1.84 3.46 1.69
N ASP A 90 0.59 3.80 2.02
CA ASP A 90 0.09 5.18 1.94
C ASP A 90 0.87 6.11 2.89
N VAL A 91 1.16 5.65 4.11
CA VAL A 91 2.03 6.35 5.07
C VAL A 91 3.44 6.51 4.50
N HIS A 92 4.02 5.43 3.99
CA HIS A 92 5.35 5.44 3.38
C HIS A 92 5.45 6.45 2.23
N ASN A 93 4.50 6.42 1.30
CA ASN A 93 4.50 7.29 0.11
C ASN A 93 4.33 8.76 0.49
N THR A 94 3.47 9.05 1.47
CA THR A 94 3.26 10.40 2.01
C THR A 94 4.51 10.96 2.66
N LEU A 95 5.25 10.13 3.41
CA LEU A 95 6.52 10.52 4.02
C LEU A 95 7.63 10.76 2.98
N ILE A 96 7.68 9.95 1.92
CA ILE A 96 8.61 10.18 0.80
C ILE A 96 8.28 11.48 0.08
N ALA A 97 7.01 11.71 -0.24
CA ALA A 97 6.52 12.94 -0.86
C ALA A 97 6.93 14.17 -0.03
N THR A 98 6.67 14.12 1.28
CA THR A 98 7.04 15.16 2.25
C THR A 98 8.54 15.47 2.21
N ARG A 99 9.38 14.43 2.27
CA ARG A 99 10.85 14.58 2.21
C ARG A 99 11.31 15.20 0.89
N ASN A 100 10.72 14.77 -0.24
CA ASN A 100 11.09 15.25 -1.56
C ASN A 100 10.68 16.71 -1.76
N LEU A 101 9.45 17.06 -1.36
CA LEU A 101 8.92 18.42 -1.43
C LEU A 101 9.77 19.37 -0.58
N ARG A 102 10.08 18.98 0.66
CA ARG A 102 10.95 19.76 1.54
C ARG A 102 12.31 20.03 0.90
N ARG A 103 12.99 18.99 0.43
CA ARG A 103 14.30 19.12 -0.21
C ARG A 103 14.25 19.98 -1.47
N ASN A 104 13.18 19.88 -2.26
CA ASN A 104 13.02 20.67 -3.48
C ASN A 104 12.87 22.16 -3.15
N LEU A 105 11.99 22.51 -2.21
CA LEU A 105 11.76 23.90 -1.81
C LEU A 105 12.97 24.51 -1.10
N GLU A 106 13.66 23.75 -0.23
CA GLU A 106 14.91 24.21 0.42
C GLU A 106 16.00 24.59 -0.59
N LYS A 107 16.13 23.85 -1.70
CA LYS A 107 17.11 24.17 -2.77
C LYS A 107 16.79 25.47 -3.50
N GLN A 108 15.55 25.93 -3.43
CA GLN A 108 15.07 27.10 -4.14
C GLN A 108 14.75 28.26 -3.20
N ALA A 109 15.27 28.23 -1.96
CA ALA A 109 15.02 29.24 -0.95
C ALA A 109 15.39 30.68 -1.37
N ASN A 110 16.31 30.85 -2.32
CA ASN A 110 16.64 32.17 -2.87
C ASN A 110 15.52 32.74 -3.75
N ASP A 111 14.83 31.87 -4.50
CA ASP A 111 13.77 32.27 -5.45
C ASP A 111 12.38 32.25 -4.81
N PHE A 112 12.18 31.37 -3.81
CA PHE A 112 10.91 31.12 -3.11
C PHE A 112 11.14 31.01 -1.58
N PRO A 113 11.58 32.08 -0.90
CA PRO A 113 11.94 32.03 0.51
C PRO A 113 10.76 31.67 1.42
N ARG A 114 9.55 32.12 1.11
CA ARG A 114 8.37 31.85 1.95
C ARG A 114 7.91 30.41 1.83
N LEU A 115 7.92 29.87 0.60
CA LEU A 115 7.64 28.45 0.40
C LEU A 115 8.71 27.56 1.05
N ALA A 116 9.98 27.97 1.02
CA ALA A 116 11.04 27.26 1.72
C ALA A 116 10.83 27.29 3.25
N GLU A 117 10.40 28.42 3.82
CA GLU A 117 10.06 28.52 5.24
C GLU A 117 8.88 27.59 5.62
N LEU A 118 7.81 27.57 4.81
CA LEU A 118 6.71 26.62 4.99
C LEU A 118 7.20 25.17 4.95
N ALA A 119 8.12 24.85 4.05
CA ALA A 119 8.69 23.52 3.91
C ALA A 119 9.51 23.06 5.11
N LEU A 120 10.09 23.98 5.90
CA LEU A 120 10.82 23.64 7.13
C LEU A 120 9.90 23.04 8.20
N ARG A 121 8.60 23.34 8.15
CA ARG A 121 7.57 22.79 9.06
C ARG A 121 7.25 21.33 8.74
N LEU A 122 7.66 20.83 7.57
CA LEU A 122 7.44 19.43 7.19
C LEU A 122 8.36 18.50 7.98
N PRO A 123 7.81 17.46 8.63
CA PRO A 123 8.60 16.55 9.45
C PRO A 123 9.56 15.71 8.60
N ALA A 124 10.75 15.44 9.12
CA ALA A 124 11.64 14.46 8.53
C ALA A 124 11.15 13.04 8.88
N PRO A 125 11.09 12.09 7.93
CA PRO A 125 10.75 10.71 8.24
C PRO A 125 11.82 10.09 9.15
N GLN A 126 11.45 9.75 10.38
CA GLN A 126 12.35 9.24 11.42
C GLN A 126 12.62 7.74 11.27
N GLY A 127 13.10 7.29 10.11
CA GLY A 127 13.36 5.86 9.87
C GLY A 127 12.12 5.02 9.56
N LEU A 128 10.92 5.62 9.61
CA LEU A 128 9.65 4.93 9.38
C LEU A 128 9.50 4.45 7.94
N VAL A 129 10.03 5.23 6.98
CA VAL A 129 10.07 4.83 5.56
C VAL A 129 10.84 3.52 5.43
N GLU A 130 12.04 3.47 5.96
CA GLU A 130 12.92 2.29 5.92
C GLU A 130 12.32 1.09 6.67
N ALA A 131 11.64 1.33 7.80
CA ALA A 131 10.94 0.29 8.55
C ALA A 131 9.79 -0.32 7.74
N ILE A 132 8.99 0.50 7.06
CA ILE A 132 7.90 0.04 6.20
C ILE A 132 8.47 -0.72 4.99
N SER A 133 9.50 -0.20 4.30
CA SER A 133 10.11 -0.86 3.14
C SER A 133 10.73 -2.23 3.49
N ARG A 134 11.17 -2.44 4.74
CA ARG A 134 11.64 -3.75 5.21
C ARG A 134 10.51 -4.73 5.52
N THR A 135 9.29 -4.24 5.69
CA THR A 135 8.15 -5.02 6.17
C THR A 135 7.19 -5.36 5.03
N VAL A 136 6.95 -4.41 4.12
CA VAL A 136 5.95 -4.51 3.05
C VAL A 136 6.61 -4.21 1.70
N SER A 137 6.32 -5.03 0.70
CA SER A 137 6.75 -4.81 -0.69
C SER A 137 5.99 -3.65 -1.33
N GLU A 138 6.48 -3.16 -2.48
CA GLU A 138 5.75 -2.17 -3.28
C GLU A 138 4.38 -2.67 -3.77
N SER A 139 4.19 -3.99 -3.86
CA SER A 139 2.90 -4.61 -4.22
C SER A 139 1.93 -4.77 -3.03
N GLY A 140 2.34 -4.39 -1.82
CA GLY A 140 1.51 -4.54 -0.60
C GLY A 140 1.60 -5.93 0.03
N GLU A 141 2.61 -6.72 -0.30
CA GLU A 141 2.82 -8.03 0.31
C GLU A 141 3.74 -7.93 1.53
N VAL A 142 3.41 -8.63 2.61
CA VAL A 142 4.28 -8.71 3.78
C VAL A 142 5.50 -9.57 3.45
N LEU A 143 6.68 -8.96 3.55
CA LEU A 143 7.98 -9.57 3.25
C LEU A 143 8.42 -10.54 4.34
N ASP A 144 9.28 -11.51 3.98
CA ASP A 144 9.92 -12.40 4.96
C ASP A 144 10.77 -11.60 5.97
N SER A 145 11.31 -10.45 5.56
CA SER A 145 12.07 -9.52 6.41
C SER A 145 11.24 -8.77 7.45
N ALA A 146 9.91 -8.88 7.42
CA ALA A 146 9.02 -8.29 8.41
C ALA A 146 9.29 -8.85 9.82
N SER A 147 9.63 -10.13 9.95
CA SER A 147 10.11 -10.71 11.20
C SER A 147 10.83 -12.04 11.00
N ASP A 148 11.82 -12.32 11.84
CA ASP A 148 12.54 -13.61 11.84
C ASP A 148 11.58 -14.80 12.05
N LYS A 149 10.55 -14.61 12.87
CA LYS A 149 9.52 -15.64 13.12
C LYS A 149 8.71 -15.95 11.86
N LEU A 150 8.29 -14.92 11.12
CA LEU A 150 7.56 -15.12 9.86
C LEU A 150 8.45 -15.82 8.82
N ALA A 151 9.71 -15.39 8.68
CA ALA A 151 10.67 -16.01 7.80
C ALA A 151 10.88 -17.50 8.15
N GLY A 152 11.02 -17.81 9.45
CA GLY A 152 11.13 -19.18 9.95
C GLY A 152 9.93 -20.04 9.57
N ILE A 153 8.71 -19.58 9.88
CA ILE A 153 7.47 -20.31 9.57
C ILE A 153 7.33 -20.54 8.05
N ARG A 154 7.56 -19.52 7.23
CA ARG A 154 7.48 -19.66 5.77
C ARG A 154 8.53 -20.63 5.22
N ARG A 155 9.75 -20.64 5.79
CA ARG A 155 10.78 -21.62 5.45
C ARG A 155 10.35 -23.04 5.81
N GLU A 156 9.79 -23.25 7.00
CA GLU A 156 9.26 -24.57 7.40
C GLU A 156 8.17 -25.06 6.47
N VAL A 157 7.24 -24.18 6.08
CA VAL A 157 6.18 -24.49 5.09
C VAL A 157 6.78 -24.90 3.75
N ARG A 158 7.76 -24.15 3.22
CA ARG A 158 8.46 -24.49 1.96
C ARG A 158 9.15 -25.86 2.06
N VAL A 159 9.90 -26.11 3.14
CA VAL A 159 10.59 -27.40 3.35
C VAL A 159 9.60 -28.56 3.46
N ALA A 160 8.47 -28.38 4.16
CA ALA A 160 7.44 -29.40 4.25
C ALA A 160 6.78 -29.69 2.90
N HIS A 161 6.54 -28.64 2.11
CA HIS A 161 6.00 -28.73 0.76
C HIS A 161 6.95 -29.45 -0.21
N ASP A 162 8.24 -29.09 -0.21
CA ASP A 162 9.25 -29.76 -1.03
C ASP A 162 9.38 -31.25 -0.67
N ARG A 163 9.35 -31.57 0.63
CA ARG A 163 9.35 -32.96 1.11
C ARG A 163 8.11 -33.73 0.64
N LEU A 164 6.94 -33.09 0.68
CA LEU A 164 5.70 -33.67 0.17
C LEU A 164 5.80 -33.96 -1.33
N LEU A 165 6.18 -32.97 -2.14
CA LEU A 165 6.32 -33.13 -3.59
C LEU A 165 7.38 -34.17 -3.96
N THR A 166 8.53 -34.17 -3.29
CA THR A 166 9.58 -35.19 -3.50
C THR A 166 9.05 -36.60 -3.20
N ARG A 167 8.22 -36.76 -2.17
CA ARG A 167 7.61 -38.04 -1.83
C ARG A 167 6.57 -38.46 -2.87
N LEU A 168 5.74 -37.54 -3.36
CA LEU A 168 4.79 -37.79 -4.43
C LEU A 168 5.50 -38.17 -5.72
N GLN A 169 6.53 -37.42 -6.13
CA GLN A 169 7.35 -37.71 -7.30
C GLN A 169 7.93 -39.12 -7.27
N ARG A 170 8.38 -39.58 -6.09
CA ARG A 170 8.88 -40.95 -5.91
C ARG A 170 7.82 -42.00 -6.22
N TYR A 171 6.56 -41.76 -5.83
CA TYR A 171 5.45 -42.66 -6.17
C TYR A 171 5.16 -42.71 -7.68
N LEU A 172 5.38 -41.61 -8.39
CA LEU A 172 5.25 -41.56 -9.85
C LEU A 172 6.40 -42.30 -10.56
N THR A 173 7.61 -42.29 -10.00
CA THR A 173 8.80 -42.87 -10.66
C THR A 173 9.11 -44.30 -10.22
N ASP A 174 8.68 -44.72 -9.03
CA ASP A 174 8.92 -46.07 -8.53
C ASP A 174 8.11 -47.08 -9.36
N PRO A 175 8.75 -48.05 -10.04
CA PRO A 175 8.06 -49.00 -10.92
C PRO A 175 6.94 -49.78 -10.22
N GLY A 176 7.09 -50.03 -8.91
CA GLY A 176 6.12 -50.73 -8.08
C GLY A 176 4.82 -49.97 -7.85
N THR A 177 4.84 -48.64 -7.92
CA THR A 177 3.64 -47.79 -7.77
C THR A 177 3.21 -47.14 -9.07
N ALA A 178 4.14 -46.75 -9.95
CA ALA A 178 3.86 -46.11 -11.23
C ALA A 178 2.90 -46.93 -12.11
N SER A 179 3.10 -48.26 -12.17
CA SER A 179 2.25 -49.19 -12.92
C SER A 179 0.80 -49.26 -12.42
N LYS A 180 0.53 -48.79 -11.21
CA LYS A 180 -0.79 -48.80 -10.56
C LYS A 180 -1.54 -47.48 -10.73
N LEU A 181 -0.86 -46.44 -11.17
CA LEU A 181 -1.44 -45.12 -11.39
C LEU A 181 -2.18 -45.07 -12.73
N GLN A 182 -3.24 -44.26 -12.79
CA GLN A 182 -3.94 -44.00 -14.05
C GLN A 182 -3.08 -43.12 -14.95
N GLU A 183 -2.50 -42.06 -14.36
CA GLU A 183 -1.60 -41.12 -15.01
C GLU A 183 -0.47 -40.74 -14.05
N ALA A 184 0.75 -40.58 -14.59
CA ALA A 184 1.92 -40.17 -13.81
C ALA A 184 1.93 -38.64 -13.66
N LEU A 185 0.97 -38.11 -12.91
CA LEU A 185 0.88 -36.69 -12.60
C LEU A 185 0.49 -36.45 -11.13
N ILE A 186 0.79 -35.26 -10.64
CA ILE A 186 0.36 -34.77 -9.33
C ILE A 186 -0.74 -33.74 -9.58
N THR A 187 -1.91 -33.90 -8.97
CA THR A 187 -3.03 -32.95 -9.04
C THR A 187 -3.40 -32.46 -7.65
N GLN A 188 -4.31 -31.48 -7.58
CA GLN A 188 -4.86 -30.98 -6.33
C GLN A 188 -6.37 -31.24 -6.27
N ARG A 189 -6.84 -31.73 -5.12
CA ARG A 189 -8.26 -31.94 -4.77
C ARG A 189 -8.50 -31.41 -3.36
N ASP A 190 -9.47 -30.51 -3.22
CA ASP A 190 -9.81 -29.85 -1.94
C ASP A 190 -8.57 -29.29 -1.20
N GLY A 191 -7.68 -28.65 -1.95
CA GLY A 191 -6.45 -28.07 -1.42
C GLY A 191 -5.34 -29.09 -1.11
N ARG A 192 -5.55 -30.39 -1.32
CA ARG A 192 -4.56 -31.45 -1.06
C ARG A 192 -3.97 -32.00 -2.35
N TYR A 193 -2.67 -32.27 -2.33
CA TYR A 193 -1.98 -32.93 -3.44
C TYR A 193 -2.31 -34.43 -3.47
N VAL A 194 -2.72 -34.92 -4.63
CA VAL A 194 -3.17 -36.29 -4.88
C VAL A 194 -2.51 -36.85 -6.14
N ILE A 195 -2.48 -38.18 -6.25
CA ILE A 195 -2.00 -38.91 -7.42
C ILE A 195 -3.11 -39.89 -7.81
N PRO A 196 -3.51 -39.97 -9.10
CA PRO A 196 -4.65 -40.76 -9.52
C PRO A 196 -4.33 -42.27 -9.53
N LEU A 197 -4.95 -43.04 -8.64
CA LEU A 197 -4.79 -44.49 -8.53
C LEU A 197 -5.87 -45.21 -9.35
N ARG A 198 -5.50 -46.23 -10.13
CA ARG A 198 -6.53 -47.06 -10.81
C ARG A 198 -7.32 -47.84 -9.76
N ALA A 199 -8.65 -47.83 -9.87
CA ALA A 199 -9.54 -48.39 -8.86
C ALA A 199 -9.28 -49.89 -8.56
N GLU A 200 -8.80 -50.65 -9.55
CA GLU A 200 -8.41 -52.06 -9.43
C GLU A 200 -7.25 -52.32 -8.45
N PHE A 201 -6.39 -51.31 -8.19
CA PHE A 201 -5.27 -51.42 -7.26
C PHE A 201 -5.57 -50.83 -5.88
N LYS A 202 -6.86 -50.58 -5.55
CA LYS A 202 -7.30 -50.09 -4.25
C LYS A 202 -6.75 -50.97 -3.11
N GLY A 203 -6.20 -50.34 -2.08
CA GLY A 203 -5.66 -51.02 -0.90
C GLY A 203 -4.25 -51.60 -1.06
N GLN A 204 -3.69 -51.63 -2.27
CA GLN A 204 -2.29 -52.03 -2.46
C GLN A 204 -1.28 -50.95 -2.10
N ILE A 205 -1.72 -49.68 -2.07
CA ILE A 205 -0.96 -48.55 -1.55
C ILE A 205 -1.69 -48.07 -0.31
N LYS A 206 -0.98 -47.92 0.80
CA LYS A 206 -1.54 -47.33 2.02
C LYS A 206 -1.74 -45.83 1.78
N SER A 207 -2.97 -45.47 1.41
CA SER A 207 -3.37 -44.11 1.09
C SER A 207 -4.72 -43.74 1.72
N ILE A 208 -5.03 -42.46 1.72
CA ILE A 208 -6.36 -41.93 2.02
C ILE A 208 -6.97 -41.51 0.70
N ILE A 209 -8.18 -41.97 0.41
CA ILE A 209 -8.91 -41.58 -0.79
C ILE A 209 -9.47 -40.19 -0.55
N HIS A 210 -9.12 -39.26 -1.44
CA HIS A 210 -9.55 -37.86 -1.36
C HIS A 210 -10.75 -37.56 -2.25
N ASP A 211 -10.82 -38.21 -3.41
CA ASP A 211 -11.88 -38.00 -4.40
C ASP A 211 -12.00 -39.27 -5.27
N GLN A 212 -13.07 -39.40 -6.04
CA GLN A 212 -13.25 -40.48 -7.01
C GLN A 212 -13.74 -39.90 -8.33
N SER A 213 -13.18 -40.36 -9.46
CA SER A 213 -13.63 -39.91 -10.77
C SER A 213 -15.09 -40.30 -11.03
N SER A 214 -15.81 -39.52 -11.84
CA SER A 214 -17.23 -39.76 -12.15
C SER A 214 -17.49 -41.14 -12.78
N THR A 215 -16.50 -41.71 -13.47
CA THR A 215 -16.57 -43.06 -14.05
C THR A 215 -16.21 -44.17 -13.06
N GLY A 216 -15.73 -43.81 -11.87
CA GLY A 216 -15.28 -44.71 -10.81
C GLY A 216 -13.94 -45.41 -11.10
N ALA A 217 -13.33 -45.16 -12.27
CA ALA A 217 -12.10 -45.81 -12.71
C ALA A 217 -10.84 -45.34 -11.94
N THR A 218 -10.91 -44.18 -11.29
CA THR A 218 -9.78 -43.55 -10.60
C THR A 218 -10.18 -43.15 -9.19
N LEU A 219 -9.29 -43.43 -8.24
CA LEU A 219 -9.36 -43.09 -6.80
C LEU A 219 -8.23 -42.14 -6.41
#